data_AF-A0A4Y8RDR6-F1
#
_entry.id   AF-A0A4Y8RDR6-F1
#
_cell.length_a   1.000
_cell.length_b   1.000
_cell.length_c   1.000
_cell.angle_alpha   90.00
_cell.angle_beta   90.00
_cell.angle_gamma   90.00
#
_symmetry.space_group_name_H-M   'P 1'
#
loop_
_entity.id
_entity.type
_entity.pdbx_description
1 polymer ?
#
loop_
_entity_poly.entity_id
_entity_poly.type
_entity_poly.pdbx_seq_one_letter_code
_entity_poly.pdbx_strand_id
1 'polypeptide(L)'
;MMQMITEANMALHEKTMEDVWAFRHRHFVDRFEWHALRKPDQREIDQFDDDNAIHLPLVLDGRVVGYTRLLRTDGPHLLSDVYPELMDGAPWPRGEDIVEWTRCVAEPGVTDAAGVSVNNLVFAGVAEAFVALGLRGIIVQTHPKLVTRLLETGWQVRPLNVPRLYDGKPLAVIFAVATEETVRTSHALFHMDSPVLSIDRDLPHPLHRDDPLRPSFEEVATNRRSVGTKVATSHGEKRINSGRK
;
A
#
# COMPACT_ATOMS: atom_id res chain seq x y z
N MET A 1 0.11 11.47 6.41
CA MET A 1 -0.54 10.14 6.36
C MET A 1 -0.83 9.78 4.91
N MET A 2 -0.86 8.49 4.59
CA MET A 2 -1.27 7.95 3.31
C MET A 2 -2.74 7.55 3.38
N GLN A 3 -3.60 8.23 2.64
CA GLN A 3 -5.05 8.03 2.72
C GLN A 3 -5.50 6.95 1.74
N MET A 4 -6.40 6.06 2.14
CA MET A 4 -7.09 5.16 1.22
C MET A 4 -8.33 5.85 0.65
N ILE A 5 -8.30 6.12 -0.65
CA ILE A 5 -9.40 6.77 -1.37
C ILE A 5 -9.88 5.85 -2.49
N THR A 6 -11.17 5.60 -2.53
CA THR A 6 -11.88 4.77 -3.50
C THR A 6 -13.11 5.53 -3.99
N GLU A 7 -13.87 4.99 -4.94
CA GLU A 7 -15.14 5.59 -5.37
C GLU A 7 -16.05 5.96 -4.18
N ALA A 8 -16.14 5.06 -3.18
CA ALA A 8 -17.07 5.19 -2.07
C ALA A 8 -16.81 6.39 -1.14
N ASN A 9 -15.57 6.91 -1.09
CA ASN A 9 -15.23 8.10 -0.29
C ASN A 9 -14.62 9.24 -1.11
N MET A 10 -14.50 9.10 -2.44
CA MET A 10 -13.83 10.10 -3.27
C MET A 10 -14.44 11.50 -3.13
N ALA A 11 -15.77 11.58 -3.00
CA ALA A 11 -16.48 12.84 -2.80
C ALA A 11 -16.08 13.58 -1.50
N LEU A 12 -15.66 12.84 -0.47
CA LEU A 12 -15.15 13.43 0.78
C LEU A 12 -13.70 13.96 0.63
N HIS A 13 -12.99 13.50 -0.40
CA HIS A 13 -11.59 13.82 -0.67
C HIS A 13 -11.40 14.54 -2.02
N GLU A 14 -12.42 15.21 -2.54
CA GLU A 14 -12.40 15.85 -3.87
C GLU A 14 -11.19 16.77 -4.05
N LYS A 15 -10.93 17.65 -3.07
CA LYS A 15 -9.76 18.54 -3.10
C LYS A 15 -8.44 17.75 -3.16
N THR A 16 -8.31 16.70 -2.34
CA THR A 16 -7.10 15.86 -2.34
C THR A 16 -6.91 15.18 -3.68
N MET A 17 -7.99 14.72 -4.33
CA MET A 17 -7.91 14.08 -5.63
C MET A 17 -7.54 15.06 -6.75
N GLU A 18 -8.06 16.30 -6.72
CA GLU A 18 -7.58 17.34 -7.64
C GLU A 18 -6.08 17.63 -7.46
N ASP A 19 -5.61 17.70 -6.21
CA ASP A 19 -4.18 17.84 -5.90
C ASP A 19 -3.37 16.62 -6.41
N VAL A 20 -3.93 15.40 -6.37
CA VAL A 20 -3.33 14.18 -6.91
C VAL A 20 -3.19 14.25 -8.44
N TRP A 21 -4.22 14.66 -9.17
CA TRP A 21 -4.16 14.71 -10.64
C TRP A 21 -3.09 15.68 -11.13
N ALA A 22 -2.99 16.84 -10.47
CA ALA A 22 -1.94 17.82 -10.73
C ALA A 22 -0.55 17.32 -10.31
N PHE A 23 -0.45 16.65 -9.15
CA PHE A 23 0.80 16.03 -8.69
C PHE A 23 1.32 14.97 -9.67
N ARG A 24 0.44 14.09 -10.14
CA ARG A 24 0.75 13.09 -11.15
C ARG A 24 1.21 13.71 -12.46
N HIS A 25 0.56 14.76 -12.95
CA HIS A 25 0.99 15.45 -14.17
C HIS A 25 2.42 16.01 -14.03
N ARG A 26 2.71 16.73 -12.94
CA ARG A 26 4.04 17.30 -12.69
C ARG A 26 5.14 16.23 -12.66
N HIS A 27 4.86 15.05 -12.11
CA HIS A 27 5.86 13.98 -12.01
C HIS A 27 5.94 13.11 -13.27
N PHE A 28 4.83 12.56 -13.74
CA PHE A 28 4.84 11.62 -14.87
C PHE A 28 5.02 12.35 -16.22
N VAL A 29 4.34 13.47 -16.43
CA VAL A 29 4.38 14.18 -17.71
C VAL A 29 5.56 15.14 -17.79
N ASP A 30 5.74 15.99 -16.78
CA ASP A 30 6.75 17.06 -16.86
C ASP A 30 8.14 16.58 -16.42
N ARG A 31 8.24 15.77 -15.36
CA ARG A 31 9.54 15.29 -14.84
C ARG A 31 10.04 14.00 -15.49
N PHE A 32 9.16 13.02 -15.74
CA PHE A 32 9.53 11.76 -16.40
C PHE A 32 9.35 11.80 -17.92
N GLU A 33 8.87 12.91 -18.46
CA GLU A 33 8.73 13.18 -19.89
C GLU A 33 7.79 12.18 -20.60
N TRP A 34 6.78 11.64 -19.90
CA TRP A 34 5.76 10.78 -20.49
C TRP A 34 4.73 11.63 -21.25
N HIS A 35 5.17 12.26 -22.34
CA HIS A 35 4.38 13.23 -23.10
C HIS A 35 3.09 12.65 -23.70
N ALA A 36 3.02 11.34 -23.90
CA ALA A 36 1.80 10.64 -24.33
C ALA A 36 0.63 10.80 -23.33
N LEU A 37 0.91 11.11 -22.06
CA LEU A 37 -0.10 11.32 -21.02
C LEU A 37 -0.51 12.80 -20.86
N ARG A 38 0.09 13.73 -21.63
CA ARG A 38 -0.15 15.16 -21.48
C ARG A 38 -1.59 15.53 -21.86
N LYS A 39 -2.27 16.28 -20.98
CA LYS A 39 -3.59 16.87 -21.23
C LYS A 39 -3.57 18.39 -21.02
N PRO A 40 -4.44 19.17 -21.71
CA PRO A 40 -4.43 20.64 -21.60
C PRO A 40 -4.79 21.19 -20.20
N ASP A 41 -5.57 20.44 -19.43
CA ASP A 41 -6.01 20.78 -18.08
C ASP A 41 -4.95 20.49 -17.00
N GLN A 42 -3.78 20.01 -17.38
CA GLN A 42 -2.67 19.64 -16.49
C GLN A 42 -3.04 18.57 -15.45
N ARG A 43 -4.03 17.73 -15.77
CA ARG A 43 -4.44 16.59 -14.95
C ARG A 43 -3.95 15.30 -15.61
N GLU A 44 -3.17 14.49 -14.90
CA GLU A 44 -2.83 13.14 -15.38
C GLU A 44 -3.85 12.15 -14.82
N ILE A 45 -4.78 11.77 -15.70
CA ILE A 45 -5.85 10.80 -15.48
C ILE A 45 -5.84 9.87 -16.69
N ASP A 46 -5.79 8.56 -16.48
CA ASP A 46 -5.87 7.57 -17.56
C ASP A 46 -7.19 6.77 -17.49
N GLN A 47 -7.37 5.82 -18.39
CA GLN A 47 -8.59 5.02 -18.47
C GLN A 47 -8.80 4.07 -17.28
N PHE A 48 -7.80 3.91 -16.41
CA PHE A 48 -7.86 3.05 -15.23
C PHE A 48 -8.09 3.85 -13.94
N ASP A 49 -8.28 5.17 -14.04
CA ASP A 49 -8.82 6.00 -12.95
C ASP A 49 -10.35 5.91 -12.93
N ASP A 50 -10.87 4.67 -12.79
CA ASP A 50 -12.29 4.35 -12.74
C ASP A 50 -12.75 4.03 -11.31
N ASP A 51 -14.01 3.61 -11.17
CA ASP A 51 -14.62 3.29 -9.86
C ASP A 51 -13.93 2.12 -9.12
N ASN A 52 -13.09 1.34 -9.81
CA ASN A 52 -12.36 0.22 -9.23
C ASN A 52 -10.95 0.59 -8.75
N ALA A 53 -10.50 1.83 -9.02
CA ALA A 53 -9.18 2.29 -8.62
C ALA A 53 -9.12 2.57 -7.11
N ILE A 54 -8.06 2.06 -6.47
CA ILE A 54 -7.73 2.41 -5.08
C ILE A 54 -6.56 3.39 -5.12
N HIS A 55 -6.83 4.62 -4.75
CA HIS A 55 -5.87 5.72 -4.69
C HIS A 55 -5.25 5.82 -3.31
N LEU A 56 -3.93 5.97 -3.27
CA LEU A 56 -3.15 6.07 -2.04
C LEU A 56 -2.25 7.32 -2.06
N PRO A 57 -2.81 8.54 -1.95
CA PRO A 57 -1.99 9.73 -1.79
C PRO A 57 -1.35 9.81 -0.40
N LEU A 58 -0.07 10.15 -0.35
CA LEU A 58 0.64 10.56 0.86
C LEU A 58 0.54 12.08 1.00
N VAL A 59 -0.14 12.52 2.06
CA VAL A 59 -0.35 13.93 2.37
C VAL A 59 0.44 14.31 3.62
N LEU A 60 1.29 15.35 3.49
CA LEU A 60 2.00 16.01 4.58
C LEU A 60 1.72 17.52 4.53
N ASP A 61 1.40 18.12 5.68
CA ASP A 61 1.07 19.55 5.79
C ASP A 61 0.04 20.04 4.75
N GLY A 62 -0.98 19.22 4.49
CA GLY A 62 -2.04 19.53 3.52
C GLY A 62 -1.62 19.47 2.05
N ARG A 63 -0.44 18.93 1.73
CA ARG A 63 0.08 18.78 0.36
C ARG A 63 0.32 17.31 0.02
N VAL A 64 -0.05 16.93 -1.21
CA VAL A 64 0.32 15.63 -1.78
C VAL A 64 1.83 15.64 -2.07
N VAL A 65 2.56 14.74 -1.40
CA VAL A 65 4.02 14.58 -1.51
C VAL A 65 4.43 13.19 -2.00
N GLY A 66 3.46 12.29 -2.16
CA GLY A 66 3.64 10.98 -2.75
C GLY A 66 2.30 10.42 -3.17
N TYR A 67 2.33 9.46 -4.09
CA TYR A 67 1.12 8.85 -4.62
C TYR A 67 1.42 7.46 -5.14
N THR A 68 0.39 6.62 -5.06
CA THR A 68 0.34 5.34 -5.74
C THR A 68 -1.11 4.90 -5.97
N ARG A 69 -1.33 3.98 -6.93
CA ARG A 69 -2.64 3.42 -7.27
C ARG A 69 -2.60 1.90 -7.31
N LEU A 70 -3.65 1.24 -6.85
CA LEU A 70 -3.88 -0.19 -7.02
C LEU A 70 -5.08 -0.42 -7.94
N LEU A 71 -4.94 -1.34 -8.90
CA LEU A 71 -5.97 -1.70 -9.88
C LEU A 71 -6.33 -3.18 -9.75
N ARG A 72 -7.61 -3.54 -9.83
CA ARG A 72 -7.99 -4.96 -9.78
C ARG A 72 -7.50 -5.72 -11.01
N THR A 73 -6.97 -6.92 -10.83
CA THR A 73 -6.52 -7.74 -11.98
C THR A 73 -7.63 -8.54 -12.65
N ASP A 74 -8.81 -8.64 -12.05
CA ASP A 74 -9.99 -9.25 -12.66
C ASP A 74 -10.74 -8.32 -13.64
N GLY A 75 -10.34 -7.05 -13.71
CA GLY A 75 -10.74 -6.08 -14.73
C GLY A 75 -9.58 -5.66 -15.67
N PRO A 76 -9.83 -4.66 -16.54
CA PRO A 76 -8.78 -4.00 -17.33
C PRO A 76 -7.72 -3.34 -16.43
N HIS A 77 -6.45 -3.52 -16.77
CA HIS A 77 -5.30 -2.95 -16.05
C HIS A 77 -4.09 -2.81 -16.99
N LEU A 78 -2.97 -2.23 -16.53
CA LEU A 78 -1.85 -1.90 -17.42
C LEU A 78 -1.25 -3.15 -18.07
N LEU A 79 -1.01 -4.21 -17.32
CA LEU A 79 -0.43 -5.44 -17.87
C LEU A 79 -1.32 -6.10 -18.92
N SER A 80 -2.65 -6.05 -18.78
CA SER A 80 -3.54 -6.66 -19.78
C SER A 80 -3.77 -5.79 -21.01
N ASP A 81 -3.85 -4.47 -20.85
CA ASP A 81 -4.38 -3.57 -21.88
C ASP A 81 -3.32 -2.66 -22.51
N VAL A 82 -2.24 -2.36 -21.79
CA VAL A 82 -1.18 -1.45 -22.26
C VAL A 82 0.12 -2.18 -22.57
N TYR A 83 0.51 -3.15 -21.72
CA TYR A 83 1.77 -3.87 -21.85
C TYR A 83 1.66 -5.41 -21.89
N PRO A 84 0.64 -6.00 -22.56
CA PRO A 84 0.49 -7.47 -22.59
C PRO A 84 1.69 -8.19 -23.22
N GLU A 85 2.42 -7.51 -24.10
CA GLU A 85 3.62 -8.03 -24.74
C GLU A 85 4.75 -8.36 -23.75
N LEU A 86 4.75 -7.76 -22.55
CA LEU A 86 5.76 -8.08 -21.53
C LEU A 86 5.66 -9.53 -21.03
N MET A 87 4.53 -10.18 -21.26
CA MET A 87 4.27 -11.56 -20.86
C MET A 87 4.54 -12.58 -21.98
N ASP A 88 4.78 -12.16 -23.23
CA ASP A 88 4.95 -13.09 -24.37
C ASP A 88 3.86 -14.17 -24.49
N GLY A 89 2.62 -13.82 -24.13
CA GLY A 89 1.50 -14.75 -24.11
C GLY A 89 1.48 -15.75 -22.94
N ALA A 90 2.47 -15.69 -22.02
CA ALA A 90 2.44 -16.48 -20.80
C ALA A 90 1.32 -15.98 -19.87
N PRO A 91 0.59 -16.87 -19.19
CA PRO A 91 -0.42 -16.46 -18.21
C PRO A 91 0.24 -15.86 -16.96
N TRP A 92 -0.49 -14.98 -16.28
CA TRP A 92 -0.12 -14.44 -14.98
C TRP A 92 -1.29 -14.55 -13.98
N PRO A 93 -1.01 -14.50 -12.66
CA PRO A 93 -2.07 -14.56 -11.65
C PRO A 93 -3.06 -13.40 -11.80
N ARG A 94 -4.37 -13.71 -11.76
CA ARG A 94 -5.46 -12.72 -11.76
C ARG A 94 -6.50 -13.14 -10.74
N GLY A 95 -7.21 -12.19 -10.14
CA GLY A 95 -8.29 -12.47 -9.19
C GLY A 95 -8.76 -11.24 -8.43
N GLU A 96 -9.85 -11.39 -7.69
CA GLU A 96 -10.49 -10.33 -6.90
C GLU A 96 -9.57 -9.77 -5.80
N ASP A 97 -8.64 -10.58 -5.31
CA ASP A 97 -7.67 -10.27 -4.25
C ASP A 97 -6.23 -10.15 -4.76
N ILE A 98 -6.07 -9.99 -6.08
CA ILE A 98 -4.80 -9.68 -6.73
C ILE A 98 -4.94 -8.34 -7.46
N VAL A 99 -4.07 -7.39 -7.13
CA VAL A 99 -4.09 -6.05 -7.72
C VAL A 99 -2.79 -5.74 -8.45
N GLU A 100 -2.85 -4.85 -9.42
CA GLU A 100 -1.68 -4.26 -10.06
C GLU A 100 -1.30 -2.96 -9.35
N TRP A 101 -0.04 -2.85 -8.92
CA TRP A 101 0.49 -1.66 -8.28
C TRP A 101 1.10 -0.70 -9.32
N THR A 102 0.48 0.48 -9.47
CA THR A 102 0.77 1.43 -10.54
C THR A 102 1.01 2.85 -10.01
N ARG A 103 1.60 3.71 -10.84
CA ARG A 103 1.80 5.15 -10.55
C ARG A 103 2.47 5.46 -9.21
N CYS A 104 3.44 4.63 -8.79
CA CYS A 104 4.22 4.86 -7.58
C CYS A 104 5.24 6.00 -7.77
N VAL A 105 5.07 7.11 -7.06
CA VAL A 105 6.01 8.25 -7.10
C VAL A 105 5.99 9.02 -5.78
N ALA A 106 7.13 9.63 -5.43
CA ALA A 106 7.29 10.44 -4.24
C ALA A 106 8.19 11.66 -4.51
N GLU A 107 7.97 12.74 -3.76
CA GLU A 107 8.74 13.97 -3.87
C GLU A 107 10.18 13.77 -3.39
N PRO A 108 11.21 14.01 -4.24
CA PRO A 108 12.60 13.79 -3.85
C PRO A 108 13.04 14.71 -2.71
N GLY A 109 13.79 14.16 -1.76
CA GLY A 109 14.38 14.95 -0.68
C GLY A 109 13.39 15.46 0.37
N VAL A 110 12.11 15.07 0.29
CA VAL A 110 11.11 15.39 1.32
C VAL A 110 11.08 14.29 2.38
N THR A 111 10.99 14.70 3.64
CA THR A 111 10.79 13.83 4.79
C THR A 111 9.55 14.26 5.57
N ASP A 112 8.99 13.37 6.38
CA ASP A 112 8.03 13.76 7.40
C ASP A 112 8.72 14.44 8.61
N ALA A 113 7.92 14.75 9.63
CA ALA A 113 8.38 15.38 10.86
C ALA A 113 9.35 14.49 11.67
N ALA A 114 9.35 13.17 11.44
CA ALA A 114 10.26 12.22 12.08
C ALA A 114 11.56 12.00 11.27
N GLY A 115 11.67 12.62 10.09
CA GLY A 115 12.83 12.48 9.21
C GLY A 115 12.76 11.27 8.27
N VAL A 116 11.62 10.56 8.21
CA VAL A 116 11.42 9.44 7.30
C VAL A 116 11.16 9.98 5.90
N SER A 117 11.91 9.51 4.91
CA SER A 117 11.71 9.94 3.52
C SER A 117 10.32 9.58 3.01
N VAL A 118 9.69 10.48 2.24
CA VAL A 118 8.35 10.22 1.65
C VAL A 118 8.34 8.98 0.75
N ASN A 119 9.49 8.67 0.14
CA ASN A 119 9.68 7.46 -0.65
C ASN A 119 9.66 6.18 0.21
N ASN A 120 10.13 6.22 1.46
CA ASN A 120 10.00 5.09 2.39
C ASN A 120 8.56 4.97 2.90
N LEU A 121 7.93 6.11 3.22
CA LEU A 121 6.53 6.17 3.63
C LEU A 121 5.59 5.57 2.56
N VAL A 122 5.78 5.90 1.28
CA VAL A 122 4.98 5.30 0.19
C VAL A 122 5.15 3.78 0.13
N PHE A 123 6.38 3.27 0.26
CA PHE A 123 6.64 1.82 0.22
C PHE A 123 6.03 1.09 1.42
N ALA A 124 6.19 1.62 2.63
CA ALA A 124 5.57 1.06 3.83
C ALA A 124 4.04 1.09 3.73
N GLY A 125 3.47 2.20 3.26
CA GLY A 125 2.03 2.37 3.10
C GLY A 125 1.40 1.37 2.12
N VAL A 126 2.10 0.98 1.06
CA VAL A 126 1.64 -0.08 0.16
C VAL A 126 1.65 -1.45 0.84
N ALA A 127 2.66 -1.75 1.65
CA ALA A 127 2.69 -2.99 2.44
C ALA A 127 1.57 -3.03 3.50
N GLU A 128 1.31 -1.90 4.15
CA GLU A 128 0.18 -1.76 5.08
C GLU A 128 -1.16 -1.94 4.36
N ALA A 129 -1.34 -1.31 3.19
CA ALA A 129 -2.55 -1.44 2.39
C ALA A 129 -2.76 -2.87 1.92
N PHE A 130 -1.67 -3.56 1.53
CA PHE A 130 -1.72 -4.98 1.16
C PHE A 130 -2.33 -5.83 2.26
N VAL A 131 -1.86 -5.65 3.50
CA VAL A 131 -2.34 -6.42 4.67
C VAL A 131 -3.77 -6.01 5.04
N ALA A 132 -4.08 -4.71 5.03
CA ALA A 132 -5.41 -4.19 5.38
C ALA A 132 -6.50 -4.68 4.43
N LEU A 133 -6.18 -4.77 3.14
CA LEU A 133 -7.06 -5.27 2.06
C LEU A 133 -7.09 -6.80 1.93
N GLY A 134 -6.30 -7.53 2.74
CA GLY A 134 -6.27 -8.99 2.68
C GLY A 134 -5.78 -9.56 1.34
N LEU A 135 -4.91 -8.84 0.62
CA LEU A 135 -4.48 -9.23 -0.72
C LEU A 135 -3.70 -10.56 -0.71
N ARG A 136 -3.89 -11.36 -1.76
CA ARG A 136 -3.05 -12.55 -2.03
C ARG A 136 -1.81 -12.23 -2.85
N GLY A 137 -1.78 -11.09 -3.52
CA GLY A 137 -0.60 -10.68 -4.28
C GLY A 137 -0.78 -9.37 -5.01
N ILE A 138 0.35 -8.79 -5.40
CA ILE A 138 0.41 -7.66 -6.31
C ILE A 138 1.22 -8.02 -7.55
N ILE A 139 0.81 -7.44 -8.67
CA ILE A 139 1.58 -7.44 -9.92
C ILE A 139 2.16 -6.06 -10.14
N VAL A 140 3.39 -6.03 -10.66
CA VAL A 140 4.08 -4.78 -10.97
C VAL A 140 4.95 -4.94 -12.21
N GLN A 141 4.96 -3.92 -13.06
CA GLN A 141 6.01 -3.70 -14.06
C GLN A 141 6.91 -2.59 -13.53
N THR A 142 8.17 -2.92 -13.20
CA THR A 142 9.06 -1.96 -12.56
C THR A 142 10.52 -2.12 -12.97
N HIS A 143 11.30 -1.08 -12.72
CA HIS A 143 12.74 -1.14 -12.88
C HIS A 143 13.35 -2.14 -11.89
N PRO A 144 14.32 -2.99 -12.30
CA PRO A 144 14.92 -4.01 -11.42
C PRO A 144 15.44 -3.51 -10.07
N LYS A 145 15.92 -2.25 -9.99
CA LYS A 145 16.29 -1.59 -8.72
C LYS A 145 15.16 -1.59 -7.67
N LEU A 146 13.90 -1.43 -8.08
CA LEU A 146 12.77 -1.49 -7.16
C LEU A 146 12.47 -2.93 -6.71
N VAL A 147 12.78 -3.94 -7.53
CA VAL A 147 12.71 -5.35 -7.11
C VAL A 147 13.66 -5.61 -5.94
N THR A 148 14.90 -5.12 -6.02
CA THR A 148 15.88 -5.21 -4.92
C THR A 148 15.32 -4.58 -3.64
N ARG A 149 14.72 -3.40 -3.75
CA ARG A 149 14.14 -2.70 -2.60
C ARG A 149 12.96 -3.45 -1.96
N LEU A 150 12.13 -4.13 -2.75
CA LEU A 150 11.08 -4.99 -2.24
C LEU A 150 11.65 -6.17 -1.45
N LEU A 151 12.70 -6.81 -1.97
CA LEU A 151 13.39 -7.89 -1.26
C LEU A 151 13.99 -7.40 0.07
N GLU A 152 14.64 -6.23 0.08
CA GLU A 152 15.23 -5.63 1.29
C GLU A 152 14.18 -5.33 2.37
N THR A 153 12.95 -5.00 1.96
CA THR A 153 11.82 -4.71 2.88
C THR A 153 11.03 -5.96 3.27
N GLY A 154 11.50 -7.16 2.89
CA GLY A 154 10.89 -8.43 3.29
C GLY A 154 9.69 -8.85 2.46
N TRP A 155 9.51 -8.30 1.25
CA TRP A 155 8.53 -8.84 0.30
C TRP A 155 9.01 -10.15 -0.29
N GLN A 156 8.07 -11.08 -0.49
CA GLN A 156 8.34 -12.27 -1.30
C GLN A 156 8.07 -11.91 -2.76
N VAL A 157 9.11 -11.94 -3.59
CA VAL A 157 9.01 -11.53 -5.00
C VAL A 157 9.35 -12.69 -5.93
N ARG A 158 8.48 -12.90 -6.92
CA ARG A 158 8.68 -13.87 -8.01
C ARG A 158 8.62 -13.14 -9.35
N PRO A 159 9.64 -13.26 -10.23
CA PRO A 159 9.52 -12.76 -11.59
C PRO A 159 8.42 -13.54 -12.34
N LEU A 160 7.59 -12.82 -13.09
CA LEU A 160 6.56 -13.39 -13.95
C LEU A 160 7.08 -13.68 -15.36
N ASN A 161 8.06 -12.90 -15.82
CA ASN A 161 8.77 -13.14 -17.07
C ASN A 161 10.23 -12.64 -16.96
N VAL A 162 11.05 -12.96 -17.96
CA VAL A 162 12.42 -12.43 -18.08
C VAL A 162 12.38 -10.91 -18.21
N PRO A 163 13.25 -10.16 -17.50
CA PRO A 163 13.35 -8.71 -17.68
C PRO A 163 13.71 -8.33 -19.13
N ARG A 164 13.16 -7.21 -19.59
CA ARG A 164 13.36 -6.71 -20.96
C ARG A 164 13.69 -5.24 -20.97
N LEU A 165 14.18 -4.75 -22.11
CA LEU A 165 14.25 -3.33 -22.36
C LEU A 165 12.91 -2.85 -22.91
N TYR A 166 12.34 -1.84 -22.29
CA TYR A 166 11.18 -1.10 -22.78
C TYR A 166 11.57 0.36 -22.91
N ASP A 167 11.50 0.90 -24.12
CA ASP A 167 12.02 2.24 -24.44
C ASP A 167 13.46 2.47 -23.93
N GLY A 168 14.34 1.48 -24.17
CA GLY A 168 15.73 1.50 -23.74
C GLY A 168 15.99 1.33 -22.23
N LYS A 169 14.94 1.21 -21.40
CA LYS A 169 15.05 1.07 -19.94
C LYS A 169 14.72 -0.35 -19.50
N PRO A 170 15.46 -0.93 -18.53
CA PRO A 170 15.16 -2.27 -18.05
C PRO A 170 13.87 -2.29 -17.24
N LEU A 171 13.01 -3.26 -17.54
CA LEU A 171 11.72 -3.48 -16.93
C LEU A 171 11.58 -4.96 -16.57
N ALA A 172 11.14 -5.23 -15.34
CA ALA A 172 10.80 -6.56 -14.86
C ALA A 172 9.31 -6.60 -14.52
N VAL A 173 8.64 -7.68 -14.88
CA VAL A 173 7.28 -7.98 -14.44
C VAL A 173 7.36 -8.97 -13.29
N ILE A 174 6.81 -8.60 -12.14
CA ILE A 174 6.88 -9.40 -10.92
C ILE A 174 5.50 -9.63 -10.32
N PHE A 175 5.40 -10.73 -9.57
CA PHE A 175 4.37 -10.98 -8.60
C PHE A 175 4.99 -10.89 -7.21
N ALA A 176 4.41 -10.10 -6.31
CA ALA A 176 4.93 -9.91 -4.97
C ALA A 176 3.85 -10.10 -3.91
N VAL A 177 4.27 -10.58 -2.74
CA VAL A 177 3.41 -10.83 -1.58
C VAL A 177 4.04 -10.16 -0.36
N ALA A 178 3.26 -9.37 0.35
CA ALA A 178 3.60 -8.85 1.66
C ALA A 178 2.90 -9.66 2.75
N THR A 179 3.47 -9.62 3.94
CA THR A 179 2.87 -10.17 5.16
C THR A 179 2.95 -9.14 6.27
N GLU A 180 2.38 -9.45 7.43
CA GLU A 180 2.59 -8.63 8.61
C GLU A 180 4.08 -8.43 8.95
N GLU A 181 4.92 -9.44 8.68
CA GLU A 181 6.38 -9.33 8.90
C GLU A 181 7.05 -8.37 7.90
N THR A 182 6.54 -8.29 6.67
CA THR A 182 6.98 -7.30 5.66
C THR A 182 6.70 -5.88 6.15
N VAL A 183 5.55 -5.65 6.78
CA VAL A 183 5.22 -4.34 7.39
C VAL A 183 6.17 -4.02 8.54
N ARG A 184 6.38 -4.95 9.49
CA ARG A 184 7.32 -4.77 10.61
C ARG A 184 8.75 -4.51 10.14
N THR A 185 9.20 -5.27 9.14
CA THR A 185 10.54 -5.11 8.55
C THR A 185 10.67 -3.73 7.91
N SER A 186 9.67 -3.30 7.14
CA SER A 186 9.65 -1.96 6.54
C SER A 186 9.69 -0.85 7.60
N HIS A 187 8.88 -0.96 8.65
CA HIS A 187 8.87 0.02 9.75
C HIS A 187 10.22 0.10 10.45
N ALA A 188 10.82 -1.04 10.79
CA ALA A 188 12.13 -1.09 11.43
C ALA A 188 13.24 -0.50 10.56
N LEU A 189 13.28 -0.85 9.27
CA LEU A 189 14.28 -0.34 8.32
C LEU A 189 14.14 1.16 8.06
N PHE A 190 12.92 1.69 8.10
CA PHE A 190 12.64 3.09 7.82
C PHE A 190 12.55 3.97 9.06
N HIS A 191 12.75 3.40 10.24
CA HIS A 191 12.62 4.08 11.53
C HIS A 191 11.22 4.70 11.72
N MET A 192 10.19 3.94 11.36
CA MET A 192 8.79 4.32 11.55
C MET A 192 8.25 3.72 12.85
N ASP A 193 7.69 4.57 13.71
CA ASP A 193 7.09 4.15 14.98
C ASP A 193 5.57 3.95 14.91
N SER A 194 4.95 4.28 13.76
CA SER A 194 3.50 4.14 13.55
C SER A 194 3.17 3.88 12.08
N PRO A 195 2.00 3.28 11.78
CA PRO A 195 1.49 3.12 10.43
C PRO A 195 1.34 4.45 9.71
N VAL A 196 1.63 4.47 8.41
CA VAL A 196 1.40 5.64 7.58
C VAL A 196 0.00 5.63 6.95
N LEU A 197 -0.58 4.44 6.74
CA LEU A 197 -1.87 4.25 6.11
C LEU A 197 -3.01 4.69 7.05
N SER A 198 -3.90 5.48 6.49
CA SER A 198 -5.13 5.98 7.11
C SER A 198 -6.30 5.54 6.24
N ILE A 199 -7.27 4.87 6.88
CA ILE A 199 -8.50 4.35 6.26
C ILE A 199 -9.66 5.04 6.97
N ASP A 200 -10.59 5.61 6.21
CA ASP A 200 -11.79 6.20 6.80
C ASP A 200 -12.61 5.10 7.50
N ARG A 201 -13.10 5.39 8.70
CA ARG A 201 -13.76 4.41 9.59
C ARG A 201 -14.89 3.63 8.90
N ASP A 202 -15.67 4.30 8.05
CA ASP A 202 -16.85 3.74 7.40
C ASP A 202 -16.60 3.40 5.92
N LEU A 203 -15.34 3.35 5.49
CA LEU A 203 -14.98 2.97 4.12
C LEU A 203 -15.33 1.49 3.88
N PRO A 204 -16.22 1.15 2.93
CA PRO A 204 -16.45 -0.23 2.54
C PRO A 204 -15.17 -0.83 1.94
N HIS A 205 -14.99 -2.14 2.12
CA HIS A 205 -13.85 -2.84 1.55
C HIS A 205 -13.93 -2.79 0.01
N PRO A 206 -12.91 -2.26 -0.69
CA PRO A 206 -13.01 -1.95 -2.12
C PRO A 206 -13.02 -3.18 -3.02
N LEU A 207 -12.50 -4.32 -2.53
CA LEU A 207 -12.46 -5.57 -3.27
C LEU A 207 -13.63 -6.52 -2.94
N HIS A 208 -14.03 -6.59 -1.67
CA HIS A 208 -15.04 -7.54 -1.15
C HIS A 208 -16.09 -6.78 -0.34
N ARG A 209 -17.24 -6.44 -0.94
CA ARG A 209 -18.24 -5.54 -0.33
C ARG A 209 -18.77 -5.99 1.04
N ASP A 210 -18.72 -7.29 1.32
CA ASP A 210 -19.24 -7.89 2.56
C ASP A 210 -18.18 -8.10 3.65
N ASP A 211 -16.89 -7.88 3.33
CA ASP A 211 -15.80 -8.08 4.27
C ASP A 211 -15.43 -6.76 4.98
N PRO A 212 -15.15 -6.77 6.30
CA PRO A 212 -14.62 -5.59 6.96
C PRO A 212 -13.17 -5.32 6.53
N LEU A 213 -12.83 -4.05 6.32
CA LEU A 213 -11.42 -3.65 6.24
C LEU A 213 -10.73 -3.99 7.56
N ARG A 214 -9.57 -4.63 7.49
CA ARG A 214 -8.75 -4.85 8.69
C ARG A 214 -8.09 -3.53 9.04
N PRO A 215 -8.21 -3.04 10.27
CA PRO A 215 -7.57 -1.79 10.64
C PRO A 215 -6.04 -1.92 10.52
N SER A 216 -5.39 -0.78 10.29
CA SER A 216 -3.93 -0.70 10.22
C SER A 216 -3.30 -1.28 11.49
N PHE A 217 -2.08 -1.79 11.33
CA PHE A 217 -1.30 -2.66 12.22
C PHE A 217 -1.35 -2.38 13.74
N GLU A 218 -1.76 -1.19 14.18
CA GLU A 218 -1.77 -0.76 15.59
C GLU A 218 -3.09 -0.93 16.36
N GLU A 219 -4.27 -1.01 15.71
CA GLU A 219 -5.51 -1.23 16.46
C GLU A 219 -5.54 -2.61 17.14
N VAL A 220 -4.76 -3.58 16.63
CA VAL A 220 -4.61 -4.90 17.24
C VAL A 220 -3.67 -4.87 18.47
N ALA A 221 -2.70 -3.95 18.50
CA ALA A 221 -1.72 -3.85 19.59
C ALA A 221 -2.30 -3.13 20.83
N THR A 222 -3.15 -2.12 20.64
CA THR A 222 -3.84 -1.44 21.73
C THR A 222 -4.92 -2.31 22.37
N ASN A 223 -5.63 -3.14 21.58
CA ASN A 223 -6.69 -4.01 22.09
C ASN A 223 -6.19 -5.26 22.84
N ARG A 224 -4.91 -5.65 22.67
CA ARG A 224 -4.28 -6.69 23.50
C ARG A 224 -3.77 -6.18 24.85
N ARG A 225 -3.62 -4.86 25.04
CA ARG A 225 -3.26 -4.28 26.36
C ARG A 225 -4.46 -4.01 27.25
N SER A 226 -5.66 -3.90 26.71
CA SER A 226 -6.91 -3.67 27.48
C SER A 226 -7.52 -4.97 28.03
N VAL A 227 -7.17 -6.14 27.49
CA VAL A 227 -7.67 -7.45 27.94
C VAL A 227 -6.51 -8.27 28.52
N GLY A 228 -6.03 -7.89 29.70
CA GLY A 228 -4.86 -8.48 30.35
C GLY A 228 -4.81 -8.30 31.87
N THR A 229 -5.75 -8.96 32.55
CA THR A 229 -5.61 -9.55 33.89
C THR A 229 -5.37 -8.62 35.10
N LYS A 230 -6.47 -8.20 35.74
CA LYS A 230 -6.53 -8.06 37.21
C LYS A 230 -6.26 -9.43 37.84
N VAL A 231 -5.07 -9.69 38.34
CA VAL A 231 -4.84 -10.76 39.31
C VAL A 231 -5.18 -10.21 40.69
N ALA A 232 -6.34 -10.58 41.21
CA ALA A 232 -6.70 -10.37 42.60
C ALA A 232 -5.83 -11.26 43.49
N THR A 233 -5.04 -10.66 44.36
CA THR A 233 -4.32 -11.36 45.42
C THR A 233 -5.29 -11.76 46.53
N SER A 234 -5.63 -13.05 46.61
CA SER A 234 -6.24 -13.64 47.82
C SER A 234 -5.30 -14.72 48.36
N HIS A 235 -4.39 -14.34 49.26
CA HIS A 235 -3.71 -15.30 50.14
C HIS A 235 -4.52 -15.41 51.43
N GLY A 236 -5.41 -16.41 51.47
CA GLY A 236 -6.05 -16.86 52.70
C GLY A 236 -5.11 -17.77 53.47
N GLU A 237 -4.64 -17.33 54.62
CA GLU A 237 -3.97 -18.16 55.62
C GLU A 237 -4.95 -19.21 56.16
N LYS A 238 -4.75 -20.48 55.79
CA LYS A 238 -5.35 -21.62 56.50
C LYS A 238 -4.43 -22.05 57.64
N ARG A 239 -4.81 -21.65 58.85
CA ARG A 239 -4.41 -22.28 60.11
C ARG A 239 -4.74 -23.77 60.08
N ILE A 240 -3.75 -24.62 60.29
CA ILE A 240 -3.93 -26.03 60.64
C ILE A 240 -3.55 -26.15 62.12
N ASN A 241 -4.56 -26.37 62.96
CA ASN A 241 -4.40 -26.70 64.36
C ASN A 241 -5.03 -28.07 64.57
N SER A 242 -4.22 -29.11 64.77
CA SER A 242 -4.69 -30.41 65.27
C SER A 242 -3.81 -30.78 66.45
N GLY A 243 -4.30 -30.48 67.65
CA GLY A 243 -3.70 -30.91 68.91
C GLY A 243 -4.27 -32.25 69.39
N ARG A 244 -3.36 -33.01 70.02
CA ARG A 244 -3.54 -34.02 71.09
C ARG A 244 -4.17 -35.36 70.73
N LYS A 245 -3.38 -36.43 70.87
CA LYS A 245 -3.25 -37.18 72.13
C LYS A 245 -1.86 -37.80 72.24
#